data_AF-A0A6H2C7R6-F1
#
_entry.id   AF-A0A6H2C7R6-F1
#
_cell.length_a   1.000
_cell.length_b   1.000
_cell.length_c   1.000
_cell.angle_alpha   90.00
_cell.angle_beta   90.00
_cell.angle_gamma   90.00
#
_symmetry.space_group_name_H-M   'P 1'
#
loop_
_entity.id
_entity.type
_entity.pdbx_description
1 polymer ?
#
loop_
_entity_poly.entity_id
_entity_poly.type
_entity_poly.pdbx_seq_one_letter_code
_entity_poly.pdbx_strand_id
1 'polypeptide(L)' 'MPKANSFEEQYPHINRFVEERGWIEIGESEYIDSFVRAYDYGGTVYEGKSSYSTMELALQDLDKHIKAYFEDLGI' A
#
# COMPACT_ATOMS: atom_id res chain seq x y z
N MET A 1 -24.10 -7.93 15.32
CA MET A 1 -23.22 -8.16 14.16
C MET A 1 -21.80 -7.98 14.64
N PRO A 2 -20.84 -8.88 14.33
CA PRO A 2 -19.43 -8.54 14.55
C PRO A 2 -19.15 -7.26 13.77
N LYS A 3 -18.49 -6.27 14.41
CA LYS A 3 -17.98 -5.11 13.68
C LYS A 3 -17.00 -5.66 12.66
N ALA A 4 -17.34 -5.61 11.38
CA ALA A 4 -16.32 -5.71 10.36
C ALA A 4 -15.39 -4.51 10.60
N ASN A 5 -14.10 -4.76 10.84
CA ASN A 5 -13.13 -3.67 10.88
C ASN A 5 -13.15 -3.00 9.50
N SER A 6 -13.25 -1.68 9.46
CA SER A 6 -13.28 -0.97 8.18
C SER A 6 -11.90 -1.05 7.50
N PHE A 7 -11.84 -0.74 6.20
CA PHE A 7 -10.56 -0.75 5.48
C PHE A 7 -9.57 0.22 6.12
N GLU A 8 -10.04 1.39 6.53
CA GLU A 8 -9.26 2.45 7.18
C GLU A 8 -8.73 1.99 8.55
N GLU A 9 -9.47 1.15 9.28
CA GLU A 9 -9.01 0.55 10.54
C GLU A 9 -7.95 -0.53 10.31
N GLN A 10 -8.02 -1.27 9.20
CA GLN A 10 -7.08 -2.34 8.87
C GLN A 10 -5.80 -1.83 8.19
N TYR A 11 -5.92 -0.78 7.37
CA TYR A 11 -4.88 -0.24 6.51
C TYR A 11 -4.81 1.30 6.60
N PRO A 12 -4.54 1.85 7.80
CA PRO A 12 -4.62 3.28 8.05
C PRO A 12 -3.61 4.10 7.24
N HIS A 13 -2.45 3.52 6.90
CA HIS A 13 -1.40 4.22 6.16
C HIS A 13 -1.72 4.25 4.67
N ILE A 14 -2.26 3.15 4.11
CA ILE A 14 -2.80 3.16 2.75
C ILE A 14 -3.90 4.22 2.62
N ASN A 15 -4.86 4.24 3.56
CA ASN A 15 -5.95 5.20 3.53
C ASN A 15 -5.42 6.65 3.46
N ARG A 16 -4.57 7.02 4.44
CA ARG A 16 -3.98 8.36 4.49
C ARG A 16 -3.16 8.67 3.22
N PHE A 17 -2.40 7.72 2.72
CA PHE A 17 -1.56 7.92 1.54
C PHE A 17 -2.38 8.25 0.29
N VAL A 18 -3.46 7.51 0.05
CA VAL A 18 -4.34 7.75 -1.09
C VAL A 18 -5.13 9.06 -0.95
N GLU A 19 -5.52 9.42 0.27
CA GLU A 19 -6.22 10.69 0.52
C GLU A 19 -5.31 11.92 0.37
N GLU A 20 -4.04 11.83 0.76
CA GLU A 20 -3.19 13.01 0.96
C GLU A 20 -2.02 13.13 -0.02
N ARG A 21 -1.50 12.04 -0.59
CA ARG A 21 -0.15 12.07 -1.20
C ARG A 21 -0.01 11.37 -2.54
N GLY A 22 -0.75 10.31 -2.79
CA GLY A 22 -0.43 9.43 -3.92
C GLY A 22 -1.54 8.49 -4.32
N TRP A 23 -1.17 7.48 -5.09
CA TRP A 23 -2.06 6.41 -5.49
C TRP A 23 -1.35 5.07 -5.34
N ILE A 24 -2.16 4.03 -5.23
CA ILE A 24 -1.68 2.65 -5.22
C ILE A 24 -2.12 1.96 -6.51
N GLU A 25 -1.33 0.99 -6.92
CA GLU A 25 -1.70 0.07 -7.99
C GLU A 25 -1.67 -1.35 -7.46
N ILE A 26 -2.66 -2.15 -7.89
CA ILE A 26 -2.81 -3.54 -7.49
C ILE A 26 -3.05 -4.36 -8.75
N GLY A 27 -2.26 -5.40 -8.95
CA GLY A 27 -2.40 -6.34 -10.06
C GLY A 27 -1.10 -6.59 -10.81
N GLU A 28 -1.16 -7.59 -11.66
CA GLU A 28 -0.07 -7.99 -12.55
C GLU A 28 0.26 -6.89 -13.57
N SER A 29 1.54 -6.83 -13.94
CA SER A 29 2.06 -5.93 -14.97
C SER A 29 3.04 -6.72 -15.84
N GLU A 30 3.03 -6.48 -17.15
CA GLU A 30 3.98 -7.12 -18.08
C GLU A 30 5.42 -6.64 -17.88
N TYR A 31 5.61 -5.46 -17.28
CA TYR A 31 6.92 -4.80 -17.18
C TYR A 31 7.44 -4.65 -15.75
N ILE A 32 6.58 -4.82 -14.74
CA ILE A 32 6.92 -4.58 -13.34
C ILE A 32 6.59 -5.81 -12.52
N ASP A 33 7.61 -6.44 -11.94
CA ASP A 33 7.49 -7.67 -11.15
C ASP A 33 7.02 -7.41 -9.71
N SER A 34 5.98 -6.60 -9.57
CA SER A 34 5.38 -6.21 -8.29
C SER A 34 3.86 -6.27 -8.38
N PHE A 35 3.21 -6.99 -7.48
CA PHE A 35 1.75 -7.11 -7.47
C PHE A 35 1.07 -5.89 -6.82
N VAL A 36 1.75 -5.22 -5.89
CA VAL A 36 1.31 -3.96 -5.29
C VAL A 36 2.38 -2.89 -5.45
N ARG A 37 1.96 -1.66 -5.70
CA ARG A 37 2.84 -0.50 -5.87
C ARG A 37 2.24 0.71 -5.18
N ALA A 38 3.08 1.59 -4.66
CA ALA A 38 2.71 2.91 -4.18
C ALA A 38 3.54 3.97 -4.91
N TYR A 39 2.86 4.99 -5.41
CA TYR A 39 3.46 6.13 -6.10
C TYR A 39 2.96 7.42 -5.47
N ASP A 40 3.86 8.39 -5.35
CA ASP A 40 3.49 9.78 -5.07
C ASP A 40 4.01 10.70 -6.19
N TYR A 41 3.88 12.01 -5.98
CA TYR A 41 4.33 13.00 -6.96
C TYR A 41 5.86 12.99 -7.21
N GLY A 42 6.65 12.41 -6.31
CA GLY A 42 8.09 12.23 -6.43
C GLY A 42 8.51 10.94 -7.14
N GLY A 43 7.58 10.01 -7.38
CA GLY A 43 7.81 8.75 -8.07
C GLY A 43 7.49 7.53 -7.21
N THR A 44 8.29 6.47 -7.37
CA THR A 44 8.09 5.20 -6.66
C THR A 44 8.35 5.36 -5.16
N VAL A 45 7.32 5.10 -4.36
CA VAL A 45 7.43 5.00 -2.89
C VAL A 45 7.75 3.56 -2.49
N TYR A 46 7.03 2.60 -3.08
CA TYR A 46 7.21 1.18 -2.76
C TYR A 46 6.77 0.27 -3.91
N GLU A 47 7.52 -0.81 -4.10
CA GLU A 47 7.24 -1.90 -5.03
C GLU A 47 7.25 -3.22 -4.24
N GLY A 48 6.11 -3.92 -4.25
CA GLY A 48 5.93 -5.17 -3.55
C GLY A 48 6.50 -6.38 -4.30
N LYS A 49 6.23 -7.57 -3.76
CA LYS A 49 6.58 -8.86 -4.37
C LYS A 49 5.77 -9.10 -5.64
N SER A 50 6.26 -9.95 -6.53
CA SER A 50 5.57 -10.38 -7.74
C SER A 50 4.22 -11.06 -7.52
N SER A 51 4.04 -11.72 -6.37
CA SER A 51 2.79 -12.37 -5.99
C SER A 51 2.64 -12.51 -4.48
N TYR A 52 1.38 -12.67 -4.05
CA TYR A 52 0.97 -12.90 -2.66
C TYR A 52 -0.04 -14.03 -2.62
N SER A 53 -0.04 -14.83 -1.55
CA SER A 53 -1.02 -15.92 -1.40
C SER A 53 -2.43 -15.41 -1.10
N THR A 54 -2.57 -14.18 -0.61
CA THR A 54 -3.86 -13.52 -0.37
C THR A 54 -3.76 -12.01 -0.62
N MET A 55 -4.90 -11.38 -0.93
CA MET A 55 -4.99 -9.92 -1.03
C MET A 55 -4.63 -9.22 0.30
N GLU A 56 -5.06 -9.81 1.42
CA GLU A 56 -4.73 -9.33 2.77
C GLU A 56 -3.21 -9.19 2.96
N LEU A 57 -2.42 -10.19 2.57
CA LEU A 57 -0.96 -10.12 2.70
C LEU A 57 -0.34 -9.05 1.79
N ALA A 58 -0.93 -8.81 0.61
CA ALA A 58 -0.47 -7.76 -0.29
C ALA A 58 -0.73 -6.36 0.31
N LEU A 59 -1.92 -6.14 0.87
CA LEU A 59 -2.30 -4.88 1.50
C LEU A 59 -1.53 -4.64 2.81
N GLN A 60 -1.30 -5.67 3.61
CA GLN A 60 -0.48 -5.56 4.83
C GLN A 60 0.98 -5.18 4.52
N ASP A 61 1.55 -5.76 3.45
CA ASP A 61 2.90 -5.44 3.00
C ASP A 61 2.98 -3.99 2.51
N LEU A 62 2.01 -3.56 1.72
CA LEU A 62 1.90 -2.19 1.22
C LEU A 62 1.74 -1.17 2.36
N ASP A 63 0.80 -1.41 3.29
CA ASP A 63 0.53 -0.53 4.43
C ASP A 63 1.76 -0.37 5.34
N LYS A 64 2.47 -1.48 5.61
CA LYS A 64 3.71 -1.48 6.37
C LYS A 64 4.79 -0.60 5.73
N HIS A 65 4.95 -0.65 4.41
CA HIS A 65 6.01 0.12 3.74
C HIS A 65 5.63 1.59 3.53
N ILE A 66 4.33 1.90 3.38
CA ILE A 66 3.85 3.28 3.43
C ILE A 66 4.06 3.88 4.83
N LYS A 67 3.85 3.10 5.90
CA LYS A 67 4.19 3.55 7.25
C LYS A 67 5.67 3.92 7.38
N ALA A 68 6.57 3.05 6.89
CA ALA A 68 7.99 3.33 6.91
C ALA A 68 8.35 4.59 6.09
N TYR A 69 7.68 4.79 4.95
CA TYR A 69 7.83 6.01 4.15
C TYR A 69 7.42 7.28 4.92
N PHE A 70 6.30 7.25 5.63
CA PHE A 70 5.88 8.36 6.49
C PHE A 70 6.88 8.64 7.63
N GLU A 71 7.40 7.59 8.25
CA GLU A 71 8.43 7.71 9.30
C GLU A 71 9.72 8.36 8.76
N ASP A 72 10.16 7.98 7.56
CA ASP A 72 11.34 8.56 6.89
C ASP A 72 11.14 10.05 6.54
N LEU A 73 9.91 10.45 6.21
CA LEU A 73 9.53 11.85 5.99
C LEU A 73 9.27 12.64 7.28
N GLY A 74 9.17 11.96 8.43
CA GLY A 74 8.85 12.57 9.72
C GLY A 74 7.40 13.06 9.83
N ILE A 75 6.44 12.36 9.23
CA ILE A 75 5.01 12.73 9.17
C ILE A 75 4.05 11.63 9.62
#